data_AF-A0A350YVV9-F1
#
_entry.id   AF-A0A350YVV9-F1
#
_cell.length_a   1.000
_cell.length_b   1.000
_cell.length_c   1.000
_cell.angle_alpha   90.00
_cell.angle_beta   90.00
_cell.angle_gamma   90.00
#
_symmetry.space_group_name_H-M   'P 1'
#
loop_
_entity.id
_entity.type
_entity.pdbx_description
1 polymer ?
#
loop_
_entity_poly.entity_id
_entity_poly.type
_entity_poly.pdbx_seq_one_letter_code
_entity_poly.pdbx_strand_id
1 'polypeptide(L)'
;MNFLYKGEVIVVKFFKKVLSLVVFIMLIGSFTTGCKKSAPKETSAKSNTTGKVTKTNETVSKSSTTNKKSAQTNVKSEETSEEANIDDNRQSEIQNEDSSAEPQLIDMGGRTLSVRFWFDIPNRAGYEQYNIIIPIIESKYNVRIIWETYPAGDRIADTKTRFLSGTMTNDVLHVSDGMIFPWAVSNKMIASLEDTFTDPDAWDRLSGQLGTFSEWIDKKHYGMWNVDTRHLDGCTAYNYKLFEQSGIPDINDYYVNNNMWNWASFLDIAQKLTRDIDGDGITDQWGLACVNTNSMALRLLDSNDARLVSTDSMGQKVSFSLYDQKALNALQFFSDLYNVYKVIAPNANQTLLKQRKAAMAVMEPWMVRYCNDVMGDQDFYISFLPKGPDAQNYSNGTLNTARFFAFPSFTTNLNDVITVWTDLCNTYDEAVGYQIPGREHESRIAMALSNNISNEKNLAWYSKYGIPGVYTHSSVYGKLDTILNTQLFAKIYKLELSVAQGLSSVQSAAQAEIDNILK
;
A
#
# COMPACT_ATOMS: atom_id res chain seq x y z
N MET A 1 20.39 -7.33 -20.49
CA MET A 1 19.05 -7.52 -19.89
C MET A 1 17.89 -7.51 -20.89
N ASN A 2 17.71 -6.52 -21.79
CA ASN A 2 16.53 -6.42 -22.67
C ASN A 2 16.22 -7.58 -23.66
N PHE A 3 17.08 -8.59 -23.80
CA PHE A 3 16.86 -9.71 -24.72
C PHE A 3 16.13 -10.91 -24.10
N LEU A 4 16.34 -11.21 -22.81
CA LEU A 4 15.71 -12.37 -22.14
C LEU A 4 14.21 -12.17 -21.93
N TYR A 5 13.81 -10.97 -21.51
CA TYR A 5 12.40 -10.61 -21.26
C TYR A 5 11.49 -10.77 -22.50
N LYS A 6 12.04 -10.69 -23.71
CA LYS A 6 11.28 -10.96 -24.94
C LYS A 6 11.04 -12.44 -25.19
N GLY A 7 11.95 -13.32 -24.75
CA GLY A 7 11.83 -14.77 -24.93
C GLY A 7 10.66 -15.35 -24.13
N GLU A 8 10.63 -15.10 -22.82
CA GLU A 8 9.61 -15.65 -21.93
C GLU A 8 8.20 -15.15 -22.26
N VAL A 9 8.07 -13.85 -22.59
CA VAL A 9 6.79 -13.26 -23.02
C VAL A 9 6.27 -13.90 -24.32
N ILE A 10 7.15 -14.37 -25.22
CA ILE A 10 6.75 -15.11 -26.43
C ILE A 10 6.26 -16.52 -26.08
N VAL A 11 6.98 -17.24 -25.21
CA VAL A 11 6.59 -18.61 -24.78
C VAL A 11 5.24 -18.60 -24.06
N VAL A 12 5.03 -17.68 -23.11
CA VAL A 12 3.74 -17.55 -22.39
C VAL A 12 2.60 -17.12 -23.34
N LYS A 13 2.85 -16.22 -24.29
CA LYS A 13 1.85 -15.85 -25.32
C LYS A 13 1.51 -17.01 -26.25
N PHE A 14 2.48 -17.87 -26.59
CA PHE A 14 2.23 -19.07 -27.39
C PHE A 14 1.38 -20.10 -26.62
N PHE A 15 1.73 -20.39 -25.36
CA PHE A 15 1.00 -21.32 -24.51
C PHE A 15 -0.45 -20.87 -24.27
N LYS A 16 -0.68 -19.58 -24.00
CA LYS A 16 -2.03 -19.02 -23.85
C LYS A 16 -2.87 -19.11 -25.13
N LYS A 17 -2.27 -18.94 -26.32
CA LYS A 17 -2.98 -19.13 -27.61
C LYS A 17 -3.36 -20.58 -27.85
N VAL A 18 -2.46 -21.54 -27.59
CA VAL A 18 -2.75 -22.97 -27.73
C VAL A 18 -3.85 -23.40 -26.76
N LEU A 19 -3.77 -23.01 -25.48
CA LEU A 19 -4.79 -23.33 -24.48
C LEU A 19 -6.15 -22.72 -24.82
N SER A 20 -6.18 -21.46 -25.28
CA SER A 20 -7.42 -20.81 -25.70
C SER A 20 -8.06 -21.46 -26.92
N LEU A 21 -7.28 -22.00 -27.87
CA LEU A 21 -7.78 -22.77 -29.01
C LEU A 21 -8.43 -24.09 -28.55
N VAL A 22 -7.78 -24.81 -27.63
CA VAL A 22 -8.30 -26.07 -27.06
C VAL A 22 -9.62 -25.84 -26.31
N VAL A 23 -9.70 -24.78 -25.49
CA VAL A 23 -10.93 -24.41 -24.77
C VAL A 23 -12.05 -23.98 -25.73
N PHE A 24 -11.73 -23.27 -26.81
CA PHE A 24 -12.72 -22.87 -27.83
C PHE A 24 -13.30 -24.08 -28.58
N ILE A 25 -12.49 -25.10 -28.87
CA ILE A 25 -12.94 -26.35 -29.48
C ILE A 25 -13.87 -27.14 -28.54
N MET A 26 -13.60 -27.13 -27.22
CA MET A 26 -14.50 -27.76 -26.24
C MET A 26 -15.84 -27.02 -26.10
N LEU A 27 -15.85 -25.68 -26.14
CA LEU A 27 -17.06 -24.87 -25.98
C LEU A 27 -18.07 -24.98 -27.14
N ILE A 28 -17.60 -25.30 -28.36
CA ILE A 28 -18.49 -25.57 -29.51
C ILE A 28 -19.26 -26.88 -29.31
N GLY A 29 -18.77 -27.80 -28.48
CA GLY A 29 -19.41 -29.10 -28.18
C GLY A 29 -20.53 -29.05 -27.15
N SER A 30 -20.98 -27.89 -26.65
CA SER A 30 -21.92 -27.80 -25.52
C SER A 30 -22.91 -26.64 -25.60
N PHE A 31 -23.75 -26.63 -26.65
CA PHE A 31 -24.92 -25.76 -26.73
C PHE A 31 -26.18 -26.49 -27.25
N THR A 32 -26.93 -27.12 -26.35
CA THR A 32 -28.35 -27.39 -26.53
C THR A 32 -29.11 -27.11 -25.22
N THR A 33 -30.19 -26.33 -25.31
CA THR A 33 -31.13 -25.94 -24.22
C THR A 33 -30.59 -24.98 -23.13
N GLY A 34 -31.30 -23.94 -22.65
CA GLY A 34 -32.49 -23.26 -23.20
C GLY A 34 -33.37 -22.54 -22.15
N CYS A 35 -33.42 -21.18 -22.17
CA CYS A 35 -34.44 -20.31 -21.50
C CYS A 35 -34.52 -20.36 -19.94
N LYS A 36 -35.07 -19.38 -19.18
CA LYS A 36 -35.70 -18.05 -19.44
C LYS A 36 -35.61 -17.13 -18.19
N LYS A 37 -35.92 -15.83 -18.35
CA LYS A 37 -35.89 -14.75 -17.32
C LYS A 37 -37.01 -14.81 -16.26
N SER A 38 -36.81 -14.16 -15.10
CA SER A 38 -37.67 -13.03 -14.63
C SER A 38 -37.17 -12.31 -13.36
N ALA A 39 -37.50 -11.01 -13.24
CA ALA A 39 -37.50 -10.15 -12.04
C ALA A 39 -38.82 -9.33 -12.08
N PRO A 40 -39.33 -8.74 -10.97
CA PRO A 40 -39.00 -7.34 -10.58
C PRO A 40 -39.05 -7.16 -9.02
N LYS A 41 -39.25 -6.01 -8.33
CA LYS A 41 -39.54 -4.58 -8.65
C LYS A 41 -39.08 -3.64 -7.50
N GLU A 42 -39.24 -2.33 -7.68
CA GLU A 42 -38.98 -1.22 -6.74
C GLU A 42 -40.25 -0.73 -5.99
N THR A 43 -40.06 0.11 -4.95
CA THR A 43 -40.95 1.25 -4.63
C THR A 43 -40.21 2.40 -3.95
N SER A 44 -40.75 3.63 -4.10
CA SER A 44 -40.13 4.91 -3.74
C SER A 44 -41.00 5.78 -2.83
N ALA A 45 -40.43 6.80 -2.18
CA ALA A 45 -41.16 7.97 -1.65
C ALA A 45 -40.26 9.22 -1.55
N LYS A 46 -40.82 10.40 -1.80
CA LYS A 46 -40.18 11.74 -1.72
C LYS A 46 -40.79 12.58 -0.58
N SER A 47 -40.09 13.63 -0.15
CA SER A 47 -40.72 14.87 0.35
C SER A 47 -39.86 16.12 0.08
N ASN A 48 -40.51 17.26 -0.09
CA ASN A 48 -39.91 18.61 -0.28
C ASN A 48 -39.63 19.27 1.11
N THR A 49 -39.13 20.51 1.32
CA THR A 49 -39.46 21.79 0.65
C THR A 49 -38.51 22.96 1.04
N THR A 50 -38.19 23.84 0.07
CA THR A 50 -37.89 25.32 0.10
C THR A 50 -37.37 26.07 1.34
N GLY A 51 -36.42 27.03 1.14
CA GLY A 51 -36.01 27.94 2.24
C GLY A 51 -35.09 29.19 2.03
N LYS A 52 -35.07 29.88 0.86
CA LYS A 52 -34.77 31.34 0.69
C LYS A 52 -33.49 32.02 1.29
N VAL A 53 -32.49 32.25 0.42
CA VAL A 53 -31.71 33.49 0.14
C VAL A 53 -31.53 34.59 1.22
N THR A 54 -30.28 35.05 1.44
CA THR A 54 -29.87 36.49 1.50
C THR A 54 -28.37 36.65 1.13
N LYS A 55 -28.00 37.72 0.42
CA LYS A 55 -26.62 38.11 0.06
C LYS A 55 -26.10 39.23 0.97
N THR A 56 -24.78 39.29 1.18
CA THR A 56 -24.06 40.57 1.33
C THR A 56 -22.63 40.46 0.78
N ASN A 57 -22.10 41.55 0.22
CA ASN A 57 -20.79 41.66 -0.42
C ASN A 57 -19.75 42.30 0.53
N GLU A 58 -18.51 42.43 0.01
CA GLU A 58 -17.50 43.47 0.35
C GLU A 58 -16.69 43.25 1.67
N THR A 59 -15.37 43.51 1.76
CA THR A 59 -14.39 44.09 0.79
C THR A 59 -12.98 43.48 0.95
N VAL A 60 -12.16 43.60 -0.10
CA VAL A 60 -10.73 43.28 -0.16
C VAL A 60 -9.87 44.23 0.69
N SER A 61 -8.81 43.73 1.32
CA SER A 61 -7.58 44.50 1.55
C SER A 61 -6.32 43.64 1.41
N LYS A 62 -5.40 44.05 0.52
CA LYS A 62 -4.06 43.47 0.36
C LYS A 62 -3.08 44.19 1.29
N SER A 63 -2.09 43.46 1.81
CA SER A 63 -0.76 44.04 2.07
C SER A 63 0.31 42.96 1.89
N SER A 64 1.47 43.35 1.37
CA SER A 64 2.52 42.45 0.92
C SER A 64 3.87 42.74 1.59
N THR A 65 4.82 41.82 1.36
CA THR A 65 6.29 41.99 1.37
C THR A 65 6.95 41.96 2.78
N THR A 66 8.13 41.35 3.03
CA THR A 66 9.32 41.17 2.17
C THR A 66 10.23 39.99 2.60
N ASN A 67 11.00 39.44 1.65
CA ASN A 67 12.07 38.46 1.83
C ASN A 67 13.30 38.95 2.64
N LYS A 68 14.12 37.99 3.12
CA LYS A 68 15.58 38.15 3.23
C LYS A 68 16.34 36.84 2.94
N LYS A 69 17.47 36.95 2.23
CA LYS A 69 18.40 35.87 1.83
C LYS A 69 19.64 35.83 2.73
N SER A 70 20.21 34.64 2.92
CA SER A 70 21.66 34.36 3.12
C SER A 70 21.85 32.84 3.30
N ALA A 71 22.98 32.20 3.01
CA ALA A 71 24.09 32.41 2.06
C ALA A 71 24.89 31.07 2.02
N GLN A 72 25.57 30.74 0.93
CA GLN A 72 26.42 29.54 0.84
C GLN A 72 27.78 29.77 1.50
N THR A 73 28.39 28.70 2.02
CA THR A 73 29.85 28.59 2.17
C THR A 73 30.31 27.23 1.66
N ASN A 74 31.51 27.19 1.07
CA ASN A 74 32.05 26.08 0.30
C ASN A 74 33.47 25.79 0.81
N VAL A 75 33.87 24.52 1.01
CA VAL A 75 35.24 24.13 1.36
C VAL A 75 35.63 22.87 0.59
N LYS A 76 36.84 22.86 0.02
CA LYS A 76 37.38 21.80 -0.84
C LYS A 76 38.91 21.77 -0.70
N SER A 77 39.46 20.63 -0.29
CA SER A 77 40.89 20.22 -0.33
C SER A 77 41.02 18.93 0.50
N GLU A 78 41.86 17.94 0.21
CA GLU A 78 42.84 17.76 -0.86
C GLU A 78 43.14 16.25 -1.02
N GLU A 79 43.55 15.82 -2.21
CA GLU A 79 44.14 14.49 -2.45
C GLU A 79 45.67 14.62 -2.44
N THR A 80 46.37 13.63 -1.90
CA THR A 80 47.80 13.40 -2.19
C THR A 80 48.05 11.92 -2.46
N SER A 81 48.59 11.66 -3.64
CA SER A 81 49.03 10.37 -4.15
C SER A 81 50.53 10.17 -3.92
N GLU A 82 50.98 8.95 -3.60
CA GLU A 82 52.38 8.54 -3.80
C GLU A 82 52.44 7.06 -4.20
N GLU A 83 52.92 6.79 -5.42
CA GLU A 83 53.31 5.46 -5.89
C GLU A 83 54.82 5.28 -5.73
N ALA A 84 55.30 4.11 -5.31
CA ALA A 84 56.60 3.58 -5.77
C ALA A 84 56.82 2.08 -5.49
N ASN A 85 56.68 1.29 -6.54
CA ASN A 85 57.51 0.13 -6.93
C ASN A 85 57.54 -1.19 -6.13
N ILE A 86 57.79 -2.21 -6.95
CA ILE A 86 57.84 -3.66 -6.71
C ILE A 86 59.31 -4.09 -6.59
N ASP A 87 59.61 -5.08 -5.74
CA ASP A 87 60.58 -6.12 -6.12
C ASP A 87 60.21 -7.48 -5.48
N ASP A 88 60.75 -8.55 -6.05
CA ASP A 88 60.22 -9.90 -6.04
C ASP A 88 60.94 -10.87 -5.07
N ASN A 89 60.27 -12.00 -4.83
CA ASN A 89 60.86 -13.31 -4.57
C ASN A 89 61.40 -13.64 -3.16
N ARG A 90 60.55 -14.32 -2.38
CA ARG A 90 60.95 -15.56 -1.68
C ARG A 90 59.76 -16.50 -1.43
N GLN A 91 59.66 -17.55 -2.24
CA GLN A 91 58.88 -18.73 -1.85
C GLN A 91 59.57 -19.45 -0.68
N SER A 92 58.83 -19.74 0.39
CA SER A 92 58.55 -21.11 0.87
C SER A 92 58.22 -21.14 2.37
N GLU A 93 56.95 -21.37 2.72
CA GLU A 93 56.55 -22.48 3.61
C GLU A 93 55.02 -22.58 3.62
N ILE A 94 54.50 -23.74 3.21
CA ILE A 94 53.07 -24.06 3.26
C ILE A 94 52.80 -24.64 4.64
N GLN A 95 52.11 -23.90 5.50
CA GLN A 95 51.39 -24.49 6.62
C GLN A 95 49.93 -24.67 6.22
N ASN A 96 49.46 -25.93 6.29
CA ASN A 96 48.06 -26.27 6.10
C ASN A 96 47.29 -25.86 7.36
N GLU A 97 46.57 -24.74 7.30
CA GLU A 97 45.41 -24.52 8.17
C GLU A 97 44.14 -24.75 7.37
N ASP A 98 43.78 -26.03 7.25
CA ASP A 98 42.45 -26.44 6.83
C ASP A 98 41.50 -26.25 8.02
N SER A 99 40.85 -25.09 8.07
CA SER A 99 39.81 -24.76 9.05
C SER A 99 38.89 -23.65 8.53
N SER A 100 38.46 -23.72 7.26
CA SER A 100 37.18 -23.11 6.90
C SER A 100 36.08 -23.99 7.48
N ALA A 101 35.75 -23.79 8.75
CA ALA A 101 34.57 -24.40 9.34
C ALA A 101 33.36 -23.98 8.49
N GLU A 102 32.74 -24.94 7.80
CA GLU A 102 31.46 -24.71 7.15
C GLU A 102 30.51 -24.12 8.21
N PRO A 103 29.80 -23.02 7.91
CA PRO A 103 28.91 -22.42 8.89
C PRO A 103 27.89 -23.48 9.31
N GLN A 104 27.85 -23.80 10.61
CA GLN A 104 27.00 -24.85 11.16
C GLN A 104 25.57 -24.68 10.62
N LEU A 105 25.13 -25.61 9.78
CA LEU A 105 23.74 -25.64 9.34
C LEU A 105 22.88 -25.92 10.57
N ILE A 106 21.94 -25.01 10.82
CA ILE A 106 20.90 -25.19 11.83
C ILE A 106 20.08 -26.43 11.43
N ASP A 107 20.08 -27.45 12.28
CA ASP A 107 19.27 -28.66 12.14
C ASP A 107 18.07 -28.59 13.09
N MET A 108 16.87 -28.49 12.54
CA MET A 108 15.61 -28.40 13.28
C MET A 108 15.08 -29.77 13.74
N GLY A 109 15.82 -30.86 13.52
CA GLY A 109 15.53 -32.20 14.05
C GLY A 109 14.24 -32.83 13.53
N GLY A 110 13.78 -32.44 12.33
CA GLY A 110 12.50 -32.85 11.77
C GLY A 110 11.28 -32.12 12.38
N ARG A 111 11.50 -31.04 13.15
CA ARG A 111 10.41 -30.25 13.76
C ARG A 111 9.43 -29.76 12.70
N THR A 112 8.15 -29.84 13.02
CA THR A 112 7.10 -29.16 12.26
C THR A 112 6.90 -27.76 12.82
N LEU A 113 7.00 -26.74 11.96
CA LEU A 113 6.62 -25.36 12.23
C LEU A 113 5.22 -25.10 11.65
N SER A 114 4.31 -24.60 12.48
CA SER A 114 2.97 -24.21 12.05
C SER A 114 2.88 -22.71 11.80
N VAL A 115 2.37 -22.36 10.62
CA VAL A 115 2.33 -20.99 10.09
C VAL A 115 0.90 -20.58 9.86
N ARG A 116 0.42 -19.55 10.56
CA ARG A 116 -0.95 -19.04 10.38
C ARG A 116 -0.97 -17.98 9.28
N PHE A 117 -1.71 -18.21 8.20
CA PHE A 117 -1.69 -17.36 7.00
C PHE A 117 -3.06 -16.86 6.55
N TRP A 118 -3.10 -15.70 5.89
CA TRP A 118 -4.36 -15.05 5.48
C TRP A 118 -5.06 -15.74 4.30
N PHE A 119 -4.29 -16.51 3.53
CA PHE A 119 -4.66 -17.08 2.24
C PHE A 119 -4.25 -18.56 2.17
N ASP A 120 -4.81 -19.29 1.21
CA ASP A 120 -4.32 -20.62 0.83
C ASP A 120 -3.10 -20.48 -0.11
N ILE A 121 -1.95 -21.01 0.31
CA ILE A 121 -0.71 -21.14 -0.49
C ILE A 121 -0.43 -22.64 -0.58
N PRO A 122 -0.93 -23.29 -1.64
CA PRO A 122 -0.17 -23.27 -2.90
C PRO A 122 -0.95 -22.75 -4.11
N ASN A 123 -2.25 -22.48 -3.97
CA ASN A 123 -3.18 -22.26 -5.10
C ASN A 123 -3.36 -20.79 -5.52
N ARG A 124 -2.60 -19.85 -4.95
CA ARG A 124 -2.78 -18.41 -5.16
C ARG A 124 -1.82 -17.83 -6.20
N ALA A 125 -2.37 -17.11 -7.17
CA ALA A 125 -1.59 -16.35 -8.15
C ALA A 125 -0.74 -15.25 -7.49
N GLY A 126 0.53 -15.16 -7.85
CA GLY A 126 1.54 -14.26 -7.27
C GLY A 126 2.26 -14.84 -6.03
N TYR A 127 2.02 -16.11 -5.71
CA TYR A 127 2.60 -16.82 -4.56
C TYR A 127 3.28 -18.14 -4.98
N GLU A 128 3.40 -18.42 -6.28
CA GLU A 128 3.96 -19.65 -6.85
C GLU A 128 5.42 -19.91 -6.43
N GLN A 129 6.18 -18.86 -6.10
CA GLN A 129 7.55 -18.95 -5.58
C GLN A 129 7.63 -19.78 -4.30
N TYR A 130 6.59 -19.78 -3.46
CA TYR A 130 6.57 -20.60 -2.23
C TYR A 130 6.60 -22.10 -2.53
N ASN A 131 6.03 -22.54 -3.66
CA ASN A 131 6.07 -23.94 -4.09
C ASN A 131 7.49 -24.42 -4.47
N ILE A 132 8.41 -23.48 -4.76
CA ILE A 132 9.81 -23.77 -5.08
C ILE A 132 10.68 -23.68 -3.83
N ILE A 133 10.55 -22.61 -3.04
CA ILE A 133 11.47 -22.36 -1.92
C ILE A 133 11.16 -23.19 -0.67
N ILE A 134 9.90 -23.54 -0.39
CA ILE A 134 9.55 -24.34 0.79
C ILE A 134 10.30 -25.68 0.80
N PRO A 135 10.27 -26.53 -0.25
CA PRO A 135 11.02 -27.80 -0.26
C PRO A 135 12.53 -27.64 -0.04
N ILE A 136 13.13 -26.55 -0.55
CA ILE A 136 14.57 -26.27 -0.39
C ILE A 136 14.86 -25.93 1.07
N ILE A 137 14.06 -25.08 1.70
CA ILE A 137 14.18 -24.70 3.12
C ILE A 137 13.94 -25.91 4.03
N GLU A 138 12.89 -26.70 3.75
CA GLU A 138 12.58 -27.93 4.49
C GLU A 138 13.76 -28.92 4.47
N SER A 139 14.39 -29.12 3.31
CA SER A 139 15.58 -29.98 3.18
C SER A 139 16.83 -29.37 3.81
N LYS A 140 17.03 -28.04 3.70
CA LYS A 140 18.23 -27.35 4.19
C LYS A 140 18.34 -27.37 5.72
N TYR A 141 17.20 -27.22 6.39
CA TYR A 141 17.11 -27.07 7.84
C TYR A 141 16.54 -28.31 8.55
N ASN A 142 16.27 -29.40 7.83
CA ASN A 142 15.60 -30.60 8.36
C ASN A 142 14.32 -30.23 9.14
N VAL A 143 13.43 -29.49 8.47
CA VAL A 143 12.22 -28.89 9.05
C VAL A 143 11.01 -29.20 8.18
N ARG A 144 9.81 -29.22 8.75
CA ARG A 144 8.54 -29.30 8.02
C ARG A 144 7.75 -28.01 8.25
N ILE A 145 7.21 -27.41 7.19
CA ILE A 145 6.40 -26.19 7.28
C ILE A 145 4.95 -26.54 6.92
N ILE A 146 4.01 -26.27 7.83
CA ILE A 146 2.57 -26.43 7.58
C ILE A 146 1.84 -25.09 7.65
N TRP A 147 0.87 -24.90 6.77
CA TRP A 147 0.14 -23.64 6.61
C TRP A 147 -1.31 -23.81 7.08
N GLU A 148 -1.72 -22.97 8.04
CA GLU A 148 -3.07 -22.91 8.58
C GLU A 148 -3.73 -21.59 8.15
N THR A 149 -4.78 -21.65 7.33
CA THR A 149 -5.50 -20.44 6.93
C THR A 149 -6.33 -19.88 8.09
N TYR A 150 -6.26 -18.56 8.34
CA TYR A 150 -7.18 -17.91 9.29
C TYR A 150 -8.65 -18.18 8.93
N PRO A 151 -9.52 -18.46 9.91
CA PRO A 151 -10.94 -18.63 9.67
C PRO A 151 -11.55 -17.37 9.04
N ALA A 152 -12.64 -17.55 8.28
CA ALA A 152 -13.43 -16.43 7.79
C ALA A 152 -14.13 -15.72 8.97
N GLY A 153 -14.01 -14.39 9.04
CA GLY A 153 -14.56 -13.58 10.12
C GLY A 153 -13.57 -12.54 10.65
N ASP A 154 -13.76 -12.12 11.90
CA ASP A 154 -12.89 -11.17 12.58
C ASP A 154 -11.58 -11.85 13.04
N ARG A 155 -10.52 -11.63 12.26
CA ARG A 155 -9.18 -12.18 12.53
C ARG A 155 -8.49 -11.51 13.72
N ILE A 156 -8.84 -10.27 14.07
CA ILE A 156 -8.28 -9.57 15.23
C ILE A 156 -8.85 -10.22 16.50
N ALA A 157 -10.17 -10.42 16.54
CA ALA A 157 -10.84 -11.10 17.65
C ALA A 157 -10.39 -12.57 17.82
N ASP A 158 -10.26 -13.35 16.73
CA ASP A 158 -9.74 -14.73 16.75
C ASP A 158 -8.31 -14.78 17.31
N THR A 159 -7.41 -13.94 16.80
CA THR A 159 -6.00 -13.86 17.24
C THR A 159 -5.91 -13.49 18.71
N LYS A 160 -6.62 -12.45 19.13
CA LYS A 160 -6.62 -11.98 20.52
C LYS A 160 -7.19 -13.03 21.48
N THR A 161 -8.27 -13.69 21.10
CA THR A 161 -8.87 -14.77 21.91
C THR A 161 -7.91 -15.95 22.08
N ARG A 162 -7.20 -16.35 21.01
CA ARG A 162 -6.25 -17.46 21.05
C ARG A 162 -5.04 -17.20 21.93
N PHE A 163 -4.44 -16.01 21.83
CA PHE A 163 -3.36 -15.60 22.72
C PHE A 163 -3.82 -15.55 24.19
N LEU A 164 -4.94 -14.88 24.49
CA LEU A 164 -5.43 -14.72 25.86
C LEU A 164 -5.91 -16.03 26.51
N SER A 165 -6.30 -17.03 25.72
CA SER A 165 -6.70 -18.36 26.19
C SER A 165 -5.55 -19.39 26.22
N GLY A 166 -4.35 -19.03 25.75
CA GLY A 166 -3.24 -19.98 25.59
C GLY A 166 -3.47 -21.05 24.52
N THR A 167 -4.40 -20.81 23.57
CA THR A 167 -4.73 -21.73 22.46
C THR A 167 -4.09 -21.31 21.13
N MET A 168 -3.23 -20.30 21.14
CA MET A 168 -2.32 -20.01 20.02
C MET A 168 -1.12 -20.97 20.11
N THR A 169 -0.91 -21.79 19.08
CA THR A 169 0.17 -22.79 19.02
C THR A 169 1.00 -22.70 17.73
N ASN A 170 0.71 -21.72 16.87
CA ASN A 170 1.44 -21.49 15.63
C ASN A 170 2.80 -20.83 15.94
N ASP A 171 3.89 -21.31 15.35
CA ASP A 171 5.24 -20.78 15.53
C ASP A 171 5.45 -19.43 14.82
N VAL A 172 4.71 -19.18 13.73
CA VAL A 172 4.76 -17.97 12.91
C VAL A 172 3.34 -17.50 12.53
N LEU A 173 3.10 -16.19 12.57
CA LEU A 173 1.82 -15.58 12.26
C LEU A 173 1.97 -14.53 11.16
N HIS A 174 1.26 -14.67 10.04
CA HIS A 174 1.05 -13.56 9.10
C HIS A 174 -0.04 -12.64 9.66
N VAL A 175 0.35 -11.50 10.19
CA VAL A 175 -0.53 -10.57 10.89
C VAL A 175 -0.66 -9.27 10.12
N SER A 176 -1.73 -8.52 10.35
CA SER A 176 -1.71 -7.08 10.12
C SER A 176 -1.39 -6.32 11.41
N ASP A 177 -0.95 -5.08 11.27
CA ASP A 177 -0.73 -4.13 12.38
C ASP A 177 -1.80 -4.22 13.51
N GLY A 178 -3.08 -4.01 13.20
CA GLY A 178 -4.18 -4.04 14.16
C GLY A 178 -4.47 -5.42 14.79
N MET A 179 -3.84 -6.51 14.33
CA MET A 179 -3.94 -7.82 14.98
C MET A 179 -3.00 -7.95 16.18
N ILE A 180 -1.88 -7.21 16.22
CA ILE A 180 -0.87 -7.35 17.29
C ILE A 180 -0.55 -6.03 18.01
N PHE A 181 -0.64 -4.88 17.34
CA PHE A 181 -0.32 -3.59 17.94
C PHE A 181 -1.52 -2.96 18.66
N PRO A 182 -1.28 -2.20 19.73
CA PRO A 182 -0.16 -2.39 20.66
C PRO A 182 -0.34 -3.66 21.50
N TRP A 183 -1.57 -4.19 21.60
CA TRP A 183 -1.99 -5.04 22.71
C TRP A 183 -1.14 -6.30 22.92
N ALA A 184 -0.73 -7.01 21.85
CA ALA A 184 0.06 -8.24 21.97
C ALA A 184 1.51 -7.90 22.32
N VAL A 185 2.04 -6.82 21.73
CA VAL A 185 3.40 -6.33 21.95
C VAL A 185 3.59 -5.78 23.36
N SER A 186 2.68 -4.92 23.84
CA SER A 186 2.70 -4.41 25.21
C SER A 186 2.57 -5.51 26.27
N ASN A 187 1.90 -6.63 25.93
CA ASN A 187 1.81 -7.82 26.78
C ASN A 187 2.92 -8.86 26.52
N LYS A 188 3.96 -8.53 25.73
CA LYS A 188 5.11 -9.39 25.40
C LYS A 188 4.72 -10.74 24.78
N MET A 189 3.61 -10.81 24.05
CA MET A 189 3.11 -12.02 23.39
C MET A 189 3.72 -12.23 21.99
N ILE A 190 4.24 -11.17 21.38
CA ILE A 190 5.05 -11.18 20.17
C ILE A 190 6.47 -10.77 20.55
N ALA A 191 7.48 -11.46 20.01
CA ALA A 191 8.88 -11.12 20.24
C ALA A 191 9.30 -9.87 19.42
N SER A 192 10.16 -9.03 20.01
CA SER A 192 10.94 -8.05 19.26
C SER A 192 12.13 -8.77 18.62
N LEU A 193 12.44 -8.41 17.37
CA LEU A 193 13.56 -8.99 16.65
C LEU A 193 14.90 -8.52 17.24
N GLU A 194 14.99 -7.26 17.69
CA GLU A 194 16.15 -6.69 18.40
C GLU A 194 16.41 -7.38 19.75
N ASP A 195 15.37 -7.75 20.49
CA ASP A 195 15.51 -8.49 21.75
C ASP A 195 15.88 -9.97 21.54
N THR A 196 15.75 -10.46 20.30
CA THR A 196 16.00 -11.87 19.93
C THR A 196 17.38 -12.06 19.32
N PHE A 197 17.85 -11.13 18.49
CA PHE A 197 19.15 -11.17 17.84
C PHE A 197 20.09 -10.09 18.39
N THR A 198 21.01 -10.50 19.26
CA THR A 198 22.10 -9.66 19.80
C THR A 198 23.42 -9.83 19.06
N ASP A 199 23.50 -10.81 18.15
CA ASP A 199 24.66 -11.08 17.29
C ASP A 199 24.61 -10.22 16.01
N PRO A 200 25.65 -9.42 15.69
CA PRO A 200 25.67 -8.59 14.49
C PRO A 200 25.56 -9.36 13.17
N ASP A 201 26.20 -10.52 13.04
CA ASP A 201 26.22 -11.27 11.77
C ASP A 201 24.85 -11.88 11.44
N ALA A 202 24.12 -12.35 12.47
CA ALA A 202 22.72 -12.76 12.33
C ALA A 202 21.79 -11.55 12.07
N TRP A 203 22.05 -10.40 12.69
CA TRP A 203 21.28 -9.18 12.48
C TRP A 203 21.39 -8.65 11.04
N ASP A 204 22.58 -8.64 10.44
CA ASP A 204 22.79 -8.15 9.07
C ASP A 204 21.98 -8.96 8.04
N ARG A 205 21.87 -10.28 8.21
CA ARG A 205 21.03 -11.16 7.37
C ARG A 205 19.53 -10.84 7.49
N LEU A 206 19.07 -10.51 8.70
CA LEU A 206 17.69 -10.14 9.00
C LEU A 206 17.36 -8.71 8.52
N SER A 207 18.33 -7.79 8.56
CA SER A 207 18.13 -6.35 8.37
C SER A 207 17.38 -5.98 7.07
N GLY A 208 17.63 -6.70 5.97
CA GLY A 208 16.96 -6.51 4.68
C GLY A 208 15.46 -6.87 4.68
N GLN A 209 14.98 -7.57 5.71
CA GLN A 209 13.59 -7.97 5.92
C GLN A 209 12.85 -7.04 6.90
N LEU A 210 13.48 -5.96 7.38
CA LEU A 210 12.93 -5.02 8.35
C LEU A 210 12.36 -3.74 7.71
N GLY A 211 11.73 -2.91 8.53
CA GLY A 211 11.26 -1.57 8.18
C GLY A 211 10.07 -1.10 9.01
N THR A 212 9.74 0.18 8.83
CA THR A 212 8.67 0.92 9.55
C THR A 212 7.28 0.29 9.55
N PHE A 213 7.05 -0.76 8.76
CA PHE A 213 5.81 -1.52 8.72
C PHE A 213 5.58 -2.44 9.93
N SER A 214 6.65 -2.77 10.67
CA SER A 214 6.60 -3.58 11.89
C SER A 214 7.31 -2.92 13.08
N GLU A 215 7.81 -1.69 12.90
CA GLU A 215 8.31 -0.86 14.00
C GLU A 215 7.18 -0.50 14.97
N TRP A 216 7.46 -0.56 16.28
CA TRP A 216 6.57 0.00 17.31
C TRP A 216 7.39 0.85 18.31
N ILE A 217 6.92 0.94 19.55
CA ILE A 217 7.58 1.63 20.67
C ILE A 217 9.08 1.24 20.75
N ASP A 218 9.91 2.23 21.05
CA ASP A 218 11.38 2.14 21.12
C ASP A 218 12.05 1.71 19.80
N LYS A 219 11.36 1.90 18.66
CA LYS A 219 11.84 1.57 17.31
C LYS A 219 12.15 0.08 17.07
N LYS A 220 11.59 -0.79 17.91
CA LYS A 220 11.72 -2.24 17.79
C LYS A 220 10.80 -2.81 16.72
N HIS A 221 11.30 -3.78 15.95
CA HIS A 221 10.57 -4.50 14.93
C HIS A 221 9.92 -5.76 15.50
N TYR A 222 8.64 -5.96 15.20
CA TYR A 222 7.83 -7.09 15.67
C TYR A 222 7.42 -8.05 14.54
N GLY A 223 8.13 -7.98 13.41
CA GLY A 223 7.95 -8.93 12.32
C GLY A 223 8.67 -8.56 11.04
N MET A 224 8.67 -9.50 10.10
CA MET A 224 9.48 -9.49 8.88
C MET A 224 8.63 -9.32 7.62
N TRP A 225 9.26 -8.72 6.62
CA TRP A 225 8.67 -8.45 5.32
C TRP A 225 8.24 -9.74 4.60
N ASN A 226 7.19 -9.61 3.78
CA ASN A 226 6.83 -10.54 2.74
C ASN A 226 6.23 -9.80 1.53
N VAL A 227 5.90 -10.55 0.48
CA VAL A 227 5.27 -10.03 -0.74
C VAL A 227 3.98 -9.22 -0.51
N ASP A 228 3.31 -9.39 0.63
CA ASP A 228 2.06 -8.71 1.02
C ASP A 228 2.29 -7.45 1.89
N THR A 229 3.52 -7.23 2.40
CA THR A 229 3.81 -6.14 3.35
C THR A 229 3.68 -4.75 2.75
N ARG A 230 4.18 -4.56 1.52
CA ARG A 230 4.13 -3.27 0.82
C ARG A 230 2.93 -3.21 -0.10
N HIS A 231 1.75 -3.18 0.51
CA HIS A 231 0.54 -2.69 -0.15
C HIS A 231 0.77 -1.26 -0.68
N LEU A 232 -0.06 -0.87 -1.65
CA LEU A 232 -0.19 0.51 -2.08
C LEU A 232 -1.59 0.95 -1.66
N ASP A 233 -1.69 2.01 -0.86
CA ASP A 233 -2.97 2.45 -0.32
C ASP A 233 -3.61 3.54 -1.19
N GLY A 234 -2.84 4.28 -1.98
CA GLY A 234 -3.32 5.43 -2.74
C GLY A 234 -2.86 5.50 -4.19
N CYS A 235 -3.79 5.86 -5.07
CA CYS A 235 -3.52 6.25 -6.46
C CYS A 235 -4.59 7.19 -7.00
N THR A 236 -4.27 7.84 -8.13
CA THR A 236 -5.29 8.28 -9.08
C THR A 236 -5.57 7.14 -10.04
N ALA A 237 -6.80 6.64 -10.08
CA ALA A 237 -7.25 5.74 -11.13
C ALA A 237 -8.14 6.50 -12.12
N TYR A 238 -7.95 6.29 -13.42
CA TYR A 238 -8.55 7.12 -14.47
C TYR A 238 -8.96 6.33 -15.72
N ASN A 239 -10.03 6.80 -16.34
CA ASN A 239 -10.57 6.27 -17.58
C ASN A 239 -9.82 6.86 -18.78
N TYR A 240 -8.87 6.11 -19.33
CA TYR A 240 -8.02 6.58 -20.41
C TYR A 240 -8.81 6.92 -21.69
N LYS A 241 -9.94 6.25 -21.93
CA LYS A 241 -10.78 6.55 -23.10
C LYS A 241 -11.44 7.93 -23.03
N LEU A 242 -11.82 8.40 -21.83
CA LEU A 242 -12.34 9.76 -21.66
C LEU A 242 -11.25 10.84 -21.84
N PHE A 243 -10.00 10.51 -21.49
CA PHE A 243 -8.83 11.36 -21.73
C PHE A 243 -8.54 11.46 -23.24
N GLU A 244 -8.41 10.31 -23.91
CA GLU A 244 -8.18 10.21 -25.37
C GLU A 244 -9.25 10.97 -26.17
N GLN A 245 -10.54 10.75 -25.86
CA GLN A 245 -11.67 11.44 -26.50
C GLN A 245 -11.70 12.96 -26.26
N SER A 246 -11.10 13.43 -25.17
CA SER A 246 -11.07 14.85 -24.81
C SER A 246 -9.74 15.54 -25.12
N GLY A 247 -8.82 14.85 -25.80
CA GLY A 247 -7.49 15.38 -26.14
C GLY A 247 -6.57 15.62 -24.93
N ILE A 248 -6.83 14.98 -23.80
CA ILE A 248 -6.05 15.14 -22.56
C ILE A 248 -4.93 14.09 -22.58
N PRO A 249 -3.65 14.48 -22.43
CA PRO A 249 -2.55 13.54 -22.45
C PRO A 249 -2.55 12.66 -21.20
N ASP A 250 -1.92 11.49 -21.31
CA ASP A 250 -1.84 10.52 -20.22
C ASP A 250 -1.15 11.08 -18.95
N ILE A 251 -1.68 10.72 -17.78
CA ILE A 251 -1.17 11.20 -16.49
C ILE A 251 0.29 10.78 -16.27
N ASN A 252 0.63 9.51 -16.54
CA ASN A 252 1.99 9.02 -16.34
C ASN A 252 2.95 9.57 -17.41
N ASP A 253 2.56 9.46 -18.69
CA ASP A 253 3.47 9.76 -19.81
C ASP A 253 3.80 11.25 -19.91
N TYR A 254 2.84 12.12 -19.56
CA TYR A 254 2.99 13.58 -19.62
C TYR A 254 3.13 14.22 -18.23
N TYR A 255 2.13 14.12 -17.37
CA TYR A 255 2.12 14.92 -16.13
C TYR A 255 3.14 14.45 -15.09
N VAL A 256 3.26 13.13 -14.84
CA VAL A 256 4.22 12.59 -13.87
C VAL A 256 5.66 12.70 -14.39
N ASN A 257 5.92 12.30 -15.63
CA ASN A 257 7.27 12.39 -16.24
C ASN A 257 7.83 13.82 -16.26
N ASN A 258 6.98 14.85 -16.34
CA ASN A 258 7.38 16.26 -16.28
C ASN A 258 7.20 16.89 -14.89
N ASN A 259 6.93 16.11 -13.84
CA ASN A 259 6.71 16.58 -12.45
C ASN A 259 5.56 17.60 -12.31
N MET A 260 4.62 17.61 -13.24
CA MET A 260 3.46 18.50 -13.32
C MET A 260 2.19 17.90 -12.71
N TRP A 261 2.18 16.62 -12.33
CA TRP A 261 1.01 16.01 -11.68
C TRP A 261 0.83 16.55 -10.25
N ASN A 262 -0.14 17.45 -10.07
CA ASN A 262 -0.42 18.15 -8.81
C ASN A 262 -1.92 18.51 -8.71
N TRP A 263 -2.36 19.07 -7.59
CA TRP A 263 -3.77 19.45 -7.39
C TRP A 263 -4.32 20.42 -8.45
N ALA A 264 -3.50 21.31 -9.02
CA ALA A 264 -3.95 22.22 -10.06
C ALA A 264 -4.19 21.49 -11.39
N SER A 265 -3.29 20.59 -11.82
CA SER A 265 -3.51 19.76 -13.02
C SER A 265 -4.67 18.78 -12.84
N PHE A 266 -4.80 18.20 -11.64
CA PHE A 266 -5.90 17.31 -11.27
C PHE A 266 -7.25 18.04 -11.32
N LEU A 267 -7.32 19.25 -10.75
CA LEU A 267 -8.53 20.08 -10.79
C LEU A 267 -8.88 20.53 -12.22
N ASP A 268 -7.91 20.99 -13.01
CA ASP A 268 -8.12 21.42 -14.40
C ASP A 268 -8.71 20.29 -15.27
N ILE A 269 -8.15 19.08 -15.17
CA ILE A 269 -8.69 17.89 -15.86
C ILE A 269 -10.09 17.56 -15.32
N ALA A 270 -10.29 17.59 -13.99
CA ALA A 270 -11.58 17.30 -13.38
C ALA A 270 -12.66 18.31 -13.84
N GLN A 271 -12.34 19.60 -13.96
CA GLN A 271 -13.25 20.61 -14.48
C GLN A 271 -13.56 20.39 -15.96
N LYS A 272 -12.55 20.15 -16.80
CA LYS A 272 -12.74 19.84 -18.25
C LYS A 272 -13.59 18.61 -18.51
N LEU A 273 -13.56 17.63 -17.60
CA LEU A 273 -14.31 16.38 -17.69
C LEU A 273 -15.57 16.36 -16.82
N THR A 274 -15.94 17.48 -16.19
CA THR A 274 -17.26 17.69 -15.58
C THR A 274 -18.14 18.39 -16.61
N ARG A 275 -19.04 17.64 -17.25
CA ARG A 275 -19.82 18.08 -18.42
C ARG A 275 -21.26 17.60 -18.35
N ASP A 276 -22.16 18.52 -18.65
CA ASP A 276 -23.43 18.25 -19.32
C ASP A 276 -23.11 17.85 -20.77
N ILE A 277 -23.61 16.69 -21.23
CA ILE A 277 -23.29 16.14 -22.56
C ILE A 277 -24.48 16.30 -23.52
N ASP A 278 -25.72 16.17 -23.04
CA ASP A 278 -26.91 16.28 -23.89
C ASP A 278 -27.52 17.69 -23.97
N GLY A 279 -27.09 18.60 -23.09
CA GLY A 279 -27.45 20.01 -23.06
C GLY A 279 -28.70 20.32 -22.23
N ASP A 280 -29.18 19.41 -21.38
CA ASP A 280 -30.38 19.60 -20.55
C ASP A 280 -30.17 20.51 -19.32
N GLY A 281 -28.91 20.89 -19.02
CA GLY A 281 -28.51 21.67 -17.86
C GLY A 281 -28.11 20.83 -16.64
N ILE A 282 -28.05 19.51 -16.76
CA ILE A 282 -27.67 18.54 -15.72
C ILE A 282 -26.34 17.87 -16.10
N THR A 283 -25.47 17.64 -15.12
CA THR A 283 -24.15 17.06 -15.35
C THR A 283 -24.19 15.53 -15.51
N ASP A 284 -24.04 15.05 -16.74
CA ASP A 284 -23.95 13.63 -17.10
C ASP A 284 -22.65 12.95 -16.68
N GLN A 285 -21.54 13.67 -16.90
CA GLN A 285 -20.17 13.18 -16.75
C GLN A 285 -19.43 14.05 -15.75
N TRP A 286 -18.73 13.43 -14.82
CA TRP A 286 -18.03 14.11 -13.73
C TRP A 286 -16.52 13.96 -13.88
N GLY A 287 -15.78 14.97 -13.46
CA GLY A 287 -14.32 14.88 -13.38
C GLY A 287 -13.89 13.78 -12.41
N LEU A 288 -14.54 13.72 -11.25
CA LEU A 288 -14.21 12.83 -10.16
C LEU A 288 -15.41 11.96 -9.74
N ALA A 289 -15.14 10.67 -9.52
CA ALA A 289 -15.91 9.88 -8.56
C ALA A 289 -15.22 9.87 -7.20
N CYS A 290 -16.03 9.70 -6.17
CA CYS A 290 -15.62 9.36 -4.83
C CYS A 290 -16.10 7.93 -4.59
N VAL A 291 -15.18 6.98 -4.41
CA VAL A 291 -15.54 5.59 -4.07
C VAL A 291 -16.00 5.49 -2.61
N ASN A 292 -15.30 6.21 -1.73
CA ASN A 292 -15.58 6.33 -0.31
C ASN A 292 -15.09 7.71 0.16
N THR A 293 -15.94 8.48 0.83
CA THR A 293 -15.63 9.85 1.31
C THR A 293 -14.43 9.88 2.27
N ASN A 294 -14.30 8.86 3.13
CA ASN A 294 -13.15 8.69 4.02
C ASN A 294 -11.86 8.49 3.20
N SER A 295 -11.89 7.59 2.22
CA SER A 295 -10.76 7.30 1.34
C SER A 295 -10.33 8.56 0.55
N MET A 296 -11.27 9.32 0.00
CA MET A 296 -10.96 10.59 -0.68
C MET A 296 -10.26 11.60 0.25
N ALA A 297 -10.78 11.82 1.46
CA ALA A 297 -10.18 12.77 2.42
C ALA A 297 -8.78 12.33 2.88
N LEU A 298 -8.63 11.05 3.24
CA LEU A 298 -7.35 10.46 3.66
C LEU A 298 -6.28 10.57 2.57
N ARG A 299 -6.64 10.32 1.31
CA ARG A 299 -5.66 10.36 0.22
C ARG A 299 -5.28 11.78 -0.18
N LEU A 300 -6.18 12.75 -0.02
CA LEU A 300 -5.82 14.16 -0.16
C LEU A 300 -4.87 14.61 0.96
N LEU A 301 -5.10 14.20 2.21
CA LEU A 301 -4.16 14.39 3.32
C LEU A 301 -2.78 13.78 3.00
N ASP A 302 -2.75 12.51 2.60
CA ASP A 302 -1.53 11.78 2.24
C ASP A 302 -0.76 12.50 1.12
N SER A 303 -1.48 12.97 0.10
CA SER A 303 -0.92 13.67 -1.07
C SER A 303 -0.34 15.05 -0.75
N ASN A 304 -0.61 15.60 0.44
CA ASN A 304 -0.09 16.88 0.90
C ASN A 304 0.94 16.75 2.04
N ASP A 305 1.47 15.54 2.27
CA ASP A 305 2.35 15.23 3.40
C ASP A 305 1.75 15.57 4.79
N ALA A 306 0.42 15.50 4.93
CA ALA A 306 -0.28 15.49 6.21
C ALA A 306 -0.48 14.03 6.69
N ARG A 307 -0.50 13.81 8.00
CA ARG A 307 -0.69 12.47 8.60
C ARG A 307 -1.70 12.54 9.76
N LEU A 308 -2.47 11.47 9.98
CA LEU A 308 -3.47 11.42 11.05
C LEU A 308 -2.83 11.52 12.43
N VAL A 309 -1.68 10.86 12.60
CA VAL A 309 -0.92 10.81 13.85
C VAL A 309 0.52 11.25 13.60
N SER A 310 1.11 11.87 14.62
CA SER A 310 2.54 12.14 14.72
C SER A 310 3.12 11.37 15.91
N THR A 311 4.35 10.90 15.75
CA THR A 311 5.13 10.24 16.80
C THR A 311 6.33 11.10 17.18
N ASP A 312 6.79 10.98 18.42
CA ASP A 312 8.14 11.43 18.77
C ASP A 312 9.22 10.54 18.11
N SER A 313 10.49 10.93 18.24
CA SER A 313 11.61 10.22 17.60
C SER A 313 11.78 8.76 18.05
N MET A 314 11.26 8.41 19.24
CA MET A 314 11.34 7.05 19.81
C MET A 314 10.06 6.24 19.60
N GLY A 315 8.99 6.84 19.06
CA GLY A 315 7.67 6.21 18.96
C GLY A 315 6.96 6.05 20.31
N GLN A 316 7.41 6.72 21.37
CA GLN A 316 6.87 6.56 22.73
C GLN A 316 5.58 7.37 22.92
N LYS A 317 5.56 8.61 22.43
CA LYS A 317 4.36 9.46 22.40
C LYS A 317 3.79 9.52 20.99
N VAL A 318 2.49 9.24 20.89
CA VAL A 318 1.67 9.44 19.68
C VAL A 318 0.69 10.59 19.93
N SER A 319 0.43 11.43 18.93
CA SER A 319 -0.50 12.55 19.04
C SER A 319 -1.31 12.74 17.76
N PHE A 320 -2.57 13.13 17.90
CA PHE A 320 -3.46 13.42 16.77
C PHE A 320 -3.02 14.71 16.05
N SER A 321 -2.72 14.62 14.75
CA SER A 321 -1.84 15.59 14.07
C SER A 321 -2.51 16.44 12.97
N LEU A 322 -3.83 16.40 12.83
CA LEU A 322 -4.55 17.14 11.77
C LEU A 322 -4.74 18.65 12.01
N TYR A 323 -3.98 19.28 12.91
CA TYR A 323 -4.04 20.73 13.19
C TYR A 323 -2.99 21.55 12.46
N ASP A 324 -2.09 20.91 11.70
CA ASP A 324 -1.09 21.63 10.92
C ASP A 324 -1.69 22.26 9.65
N GLN A 325 -0.93 23.17 9.03
CA GLN A 325 -1.36 23.86 7.82
C GLN A 325 -1.57 22.91 6.63
N LYS A 326 -0.85 21.78 6.58
CA LYS A 326 -0.95 20.80 5.49
C LYS A 326 -2.29 20.07 5.53
N ALA A 327 -2.72 19.69 6.73
CA ALA A 327 -4.03 19.09 6.98
C ALA A 327 -5.16 20.08 6.68
N LEU A 328 -5.02 21.34 7.11
CA LEU A 328 -5.97 22.41 6.80
C LEU A 328 -6.11 22.62 5.28
N ASN A 329 -5.00 22.70 4.55
CA ASN A 329 -4.99 22.86 3.09
C ASN A 329 -5.68 21.69 2.37
N ALA A 330 -5.39 20.44 2.78
CA ALA A 330 -5.99 19.25 2.19
C ALA A 330 -7.49 19.11 2.48
N LEU A 331 -7.93 19.41 3.70
CA LEU A 331 -9.34 19.35 4.06
C LEU A 331 -10.16 20.49 3.44
N GLN A 332 -9.54 21.65 3.21
CA GLN A 332 -10.17 22.72 2.44
C GLN A 332 -10.32 22.33 0.96
N PHE A 333 -9.25 21.83 0.33
CA PHE A 333 -9.32 21.36 -1.07
C PHE A 333 -10.33 20.22 -1.24
N PHE A 334 -10.38 19.27 -0.29
CA PHE A 334 -11.40 18.24 -0.23
C PHE A 334 -12.82 18.83 -0.22
N SER A 335 -13.11 19.82 0.62
CA SER A 335 -14.42 20.49 0.64
C SER A 335 -14.71 21.22 -0.67
N ASP A 336 -13.72 21.92 -1.21
CA ASP A 336 -13.86 22.74 -2.42
C ASP A 336 -14.18 21.89 -3.65
N LEU A 337 -13.64 20.66 -3.77
CA LEU A 337 -13.96 19.73 -4.86
C LEU A 337 -15.46 19.38 -4.93
N TYR A 338 -16.14 19.27 -3.78
CA TYR A 338 -17.59 19.08 -3.72
C TYR A 338 -18.36 20.39 -3.88
N ASN A 339 -17.94 21.45 -3.18
CA ASN A 339 -18.80 22.60 -2.88
C ASN A 339 -18.53 23.83 -3.76
N VAL A 340 -17.26 24.08 -4.11
CA VAL A 340 -16.82 25.25 -4.89
C VAL A 340 -16.69 24.87 -6.36
N TYR A 341 -15.84 23.87 -6.65
CA TYR A 341 -15.55 23.41 -8.00
C TYR A 341 -16.61 22.44 -8.55
N LYS A 342 -17.31 21.72 -7.65
CA LYS A 342 -18.42 20.80 -7.98
C LYS A 342 -18.03 19.77 -9.06
N VAL A 343 -16.85 19.19 -8.93
CA VAL A 343 -16.31 18.19 -9.87
C VAL A 343 -16.53 16.74 -9.40
N ILE A 344 -17.02 16.56 -8.17
CA ILE A 344 -17.46 15.27 -7.61
C ILE A 344 -19.00 15.20 -7.65
N ALA A 345 -19.55 14.10 -8.17
CA ALA A 345 -21.00 13.91 -8.23
C ALA A 345 -21.64 13.89 -6.82
N PRO A 346 -22.84 14.48 -6.60
CA PRO A 346 -23.52 14.46 -5.31
C PRO A 346 -23.79 13.06 -4.75
N ASN A 347 -24.04 12.08 -5.64
CA ASN A 347 -24.23 10.66 -5.31
C ASN A 347 -23.03 9.81 -5.78
N ALA A 348 -21.82 10.39 -5.79
CA ALA A 348 -20.63 9.72 -6.27
C ALA A 348 -20.38 8.41 -5.54
N ASN A 349 -20.14 7.37 -6.32
CA ASN A 349 -19.78 6.03 -5.86
C ASN A 349 -19.01 5.32 -7.00
N GLN A 350 -18.39 4.17 -6.70
CA GLN A 350 -17.59 3.41 -7.67
C GLN A 350 -18.30 3.09 -9.00
N THR A 351 -19.63 3.02 -9.02
CA THR A 351 -20.39 2.65 -10.22
C THR A 351 -20.24 3.69 -11.34
N LEU A 352 -20.04 4.97 -11.00
CA LEU A 352 -19.82 6.02 -12.01
C LEU A 352 -18.55 5.78 -12.84
N LEU A 353 -17.49 5.21 -12.23
CA LEU A 353 -16.26 4.86 -12.93
C LEU A 353 -16.52 3.70 -13.90
N LYS A 354 -17.16 2.64 -13.41
CA LYS A 354 -17.54 1.45 -14.19
C LYS A 354 -18.45 1.76 -15.37
N GLN A 355 -19.28 2.81 -15.24
CA GLN A 355 -20.18 3.31 -16.27
C GLN A 355 -19.55 4.37 -17.19
N ARG A 356 -18.27 4.72 -17.00
CA ARG A 356 -17.60 5.84 -17.69
C ARG A 356 -18.29 7.20 -17.52
N LYS A 357 -19.05 7.38 -16.43
CA LYS A 357 -19.67 8.65 -16.01
C LYS A 357 -18.79 9.49 -15.09
N ALA A 358 -17.63 8.98 -14.69
CA ALA A 358 -16.59 9.74 -14.02
C ALA A 358 -15.23 9.46 -14.66
N ALA A 359 -14.41 10.50 -14.82
CA ALA A 359 -13.12 10.41 -15.50
C ALA A 359 -11.98 9.89 -14.62
N MET A 360 -11.91 10.35 -13.36
CA MET A 360 -10.89 9.95 -12.40
C MET A 360 -11.51 9.61 -11.05
N ALA A 361 -10.76 8.96 -10.19
CA ALA A 361 -11.02 8.88 -8.76
C ALA A 361 -9.72 8.65 -8.00
N VAL A 362 -9.70 9.08 -6.74
CA VAL A 362 -8.62 8.79 -5.80
C VAL A 362 -9.06 7.63 -4.91
N MET A 363 -8.29 6.54 -4.91
CA MET A 363 -8.67 5.27 -4.24
C MET A 363 -7.45 4.38 -3.99
N GLU A 364 -7.68 3.23 -3.35
CA GLU A 364 -6.74 2.12 -3.26
C GLU A 364 -6.56 1.41 -4.62
N PRO A 365 -5.33 1.24 -5.14
CA PRO A 365 -5.06 0.57 -6.42
C PRO A 365 -5.77 -0.76 -6.66
N TRP A 366 -5.90 -1.61 -5.63
CA TRP A 366 -6.56 -2.91 -5.75
C TRP A 366 -8.06 -2.81 -6.11
N MET A 367 -8.70 -1.66 -5.90
CA MET A 367 -10.10 -1.43 -6.29
C MET A 367 -10.29 -1.34 -7.82
N VAL A 368 -9.22 -1.11 -8.59
CA VAL A 368 -9.29 -1.09 -10.07
C VAL A 368 -9.80 -2.42 -10.64
N ARG A 369 -9.58 -3.54 -9.94
CA ARG A 369 -10.18 -4.85 -10.26
C ARG A 369 -11.67 -4.75 -10.55
N TYR A 370 -12.40 -3.98 -9.74
CA TYR A 370 -13.84 -3.82 -9.85
C TYR A 370 -14.30 -3.03 -11.07
N CYS A 371 -13.40 -2.27 -11.69
CA CYS A 371 -13.62 -1.62 -12.98
C CYS A 371 -13.22 -2.58 -14.12
N ASN A 372 -12.08 -3.25 -13.99
CA ASN A 372 -11.59 -4.27 -14.95
C ASN A 372 -12.61 -5.40 -15.17
N ASP A 373 -13.26 -5.88 -14.10
CA ASP A 373 -14.30 -6.93 -14.15
C ASP A 373 -15.52 -6.55 -15.01
N VAL A 374 -15.74 -5.25 -15.27
CA VAL A 374 -16.89 -4.72 -16.03
C VAL A 374 -16.49 -4.13 -17.38
N MET A 375 -15.36 -3.42 -17.42
CA MET A 375 -14.90 -2.65 -18.59
C MET A 375 -13.83 -3.37 -19.41
N GLY A 376 -13.22 -4.43 -18.86
CA GLY A 376 -11.94 -4.95 -19.32
C GLY A 376 -10.76 -4.10 -18.83
N ASP A 377 -9.61 -4.75 -18.69
CA ASP A 377 -8.37 -4.19 -18.11
C ASP A 377 -7.62 -3.21 -19.05
N GLN A 378 -8.15 -2.88 -20.22
CA GLN A 378 -7.43 -2.05 -21.23
C GLN A 378 -7.69 -0.54 -21.12
N ASP A 379 -8.79 -0.14 -20.49
CA ASP A 379 -9.31 1.24 -20.54
C ASP A 379 -9.17 2.03 -19.22
N PHE A 380 -8.62 1.41 -18.17
CA PHE A 380 -8.53 2.01 -16.84
C PHE A 380 -7.09 1.94 -16.29
N TYR A 381 -6.47 3.10 -16.13
CA TYR A 381 -5.06 3.23 -15.76
C TYR A 381 -4.88 3.82 -14.36
N ILE A 382 -3.70 3.58 -13.79
CA ILE A 382 -3.30 3.98 -12.44
C ILE A 382 -2.12 4.95 -12.51
N SER A 383 -2.13 5.96 -11.66
CA SER A 383 -1.02 6.89 -11.45
C SER A 383 -0.91 7.30 -9.97
N PHE A 384 0.11 8.07 -9.63
CA PHE A 384 0.30 8.61 -8.27
C PHE A 384 -0.89 9.44 -7.77
N LEU A 385 -0.96 9.66 -6.46
CA LEU A 385 -1.75 10.75 -5.91
C LEU A 385 -1.25 12.10 -6.50
N PRO A 386 -2.14 13.04 -6.84
CA PRO A 386 -1.72 14.36 -7.31
C PRO A 386 -1.10 15.13 -6.14
N LYS A 387 0.14 15.61 -6.27
CA LYS A 387 0.81 16.32 -5.18
C LYS A 387 0.04 17.57 -4.76
N GLY A 388 -0.19 17.70 -3.46
CA GLY A 388 -0.62 18.93 -2.84
C GLY A 388 0.51 19.96 -2.76
N PRO A 389 0.20 21.23 -2.43
CA PRO A 389 1.17 22.33 -2.41
C PRO A 389 2.27 22.15 -1.36
N ASP A 390 2.04 21.39 -0.29
CA ASP A 390 2.98 21.17 0.81
C ASP A 390 3.80 19.87 0.68
N ALA A 391 3.51 19.05 -0.34
CA ALA A 391 4.18 17.78 -0.59
C ALA A 391 5.43 17.92 -1.46
N GLN A 392 6.52 17.26 -1.03
CA GLN A 392 7.79 17.31 -1.79
C GLN A 392 7.79 16.30 -2.94
N ASN A 393 7.37 15.07 -2.65
CA ASN A 393 7.44 13.92 -3.55
C ASN A 393 6.05 13.43 -3.95
N TYR A 394 6.00 12.53 -4.94
CA TYR A 394 4.80 11.74 -5.19
C TYR A 394 4.55 10.78 -4.03
N SER A 395 3.28 10.43 -3.82
CA SER A 395 2.83 9.55 -2.74
C SER A 395 1.84 8.51 -3.28
N ASN A 396 1.92 7.31 -2.71
CA ASN A 396 0.97 6.21 -2.91
C ASN A 396 0.15 5.95 -1.63
N GLY A 397 -0.12 7.02 -0.87
CA GLY A 397 -0.84 6.97 0.40
C GLY A 397 0.06 6.70 1.61
N THR A 398 -0.50 6.92 2.80
CA THR A 398 0.03 6.36 4.05
C THR A 398 -0.43 4.91 4.14
N LEU A 399 0.49 3.99 4.41
CA LEU A 399 0.20 2.56 4.50
C LEU A 399 -0.33 2.23 5.89
N ASN A 400 -1.65 2.03 5.95
CA ASN A 400 -2.40 1.82 7.19
C ASN A 400 -2.83 0.36 7.37
N THR A 401 -2.34 -0.55 6.54
CA THR A 401 -2.43 -2.00 6.79
C THR A 401 -1.21 -2.69 6.21
N ALA A 402 -0.12 -2.69 6.96
CA ALA A 402 0.97 -3.64 6.71
C ALA A 402 0.46 -5.07 6.95
N ARG A 403 0.91 -6.05 6.16
CA ARG A 403 0.87 -7.47 6.56
C ARG A 403 2.25 -8.07 6.57
N PHE A 404 2.64 -8.73 7.65
CA PHE A 404 4.01 -9.18 7.88
C PHE A 404 4.04 -10.43 8.74
N PHE A 405 5.18 -11.13 8.78
CA PHE A 405 5.36 -12.31 9.60
C PHE A 405 5.85 -11.94 11.00
N ALA A 406 5.00 -12.14 12.01
CA ALA A 406 5.32 -11.94 13.42
C ALA A 406 5.52 -13.28 14.13
N PHE A 407 6.33 -13.29 15.18
CA PHE A 407 6.72 -14.50 15.90
C PHE A 407 6.23 -14.45 17.35
N PRO A 408 5.38 -15.39 17.80
CA PRO A 408 4.97 -15.46 19.19
C PRO A 408 6.15 -15.70 20.14
N SER A 409 6.15 -15.03 21.28
CA SER A 409 7.25 -15.11 22.26
C SER A 409 7.37 -16.47 22.97
N PHE A 410 6.37 -17.33 22.85
CA PHE A 410 6.40 -18.71 23.36
C PHE A 410 7.08 -19.70 22.41
N THR A 411 7.41 -19.30 21.18
CA THR A 411 7.99 -20.20 20.18
C THR A 411 9.37 -20.70 20.63
N THR A 412 9.49 -22.00 20.89
CA THR A 412 10.75 -22.67 21.25
C THR A 412 11.80 -22.45 20.16
N ASN A 413 13.08 -22.26 20.55
CA ASN A 413 14.20 -21.99 19.64
C ASN A 413 13.91 -20.86 18.65
N LEU A 414 13.43 -19.72 19.16
CA LEU A 414 12.96 -18.60 18.35
C LEU A 414 14.00 -18.09 17.33
N ASN A 415 15.27 -17.99 17.71
CA ASN A 415 16.36 -17.56 16.83
C ASN A 415 16.50 -18.48 15.60
N ASP A 416 16.43 -19.79 15.81
CA ASP A 416 16.50 -20.79 14.73
C ASP A 416 15.27 -20.65 13.81
N VAL A 417 14.07 -20.52 14.40
CA VAL A 417 12.81 -20.34 13.64
C VAL A 417 12.86 -19.08 12.78
N ILE A 418 13.32 -17.95 13.32
CA ILE A 418 13.44 -16.70 12.56
C ILE A 418 14.55 -16.81 11.50
N THR A 419 15.64 -17.54 11.76
CA THR A 419 16.69 -17.76 10.75
C THR A 419 16.17 -18.58 9.57
N VAL A 420 15.44 -19.67 9.84
CA VAL A 420 14.70 -20.45 8.82
C VAL A 420 13.73 -19.55 8.05
N TRP A 421 13.02 -18.65 8.75
CA TRP A 421 12.06 -17.75 8.13
C TRP A 421 12.70 -16.63 7.30
N THR A 422 13.89 -16.17 7.70
CA THR A 422 14.71 -15.20 6.94
C THR A 422 15.03 -15.76 5.57
N ASP A 423 15.54 -16.99 5.52
CA ASP A 423 15.90 -17.63 4.27
C ASP A 423 14.66 -18.05 3.44
N LEU A 424 13.50 -18.28 4.05
CA LEU A 424 12.23 -18.47 3.35
C LEU A 424 11.69 -17.17 2.71
N CYS A 425 11.92 -16.02 3.34
CA CYS A 425 11.54 -14.70 2.82
C CYS A 425 12.53 -14.15 1.77
N ASN A 426 13.70 -14.77 1.62
CA ASN A 426 14.70 -14.43 0.59
C ASN A 426 14.36 -15.10 -0.76
N THR A 427 14.73 -14.49 -1.88
CA THR A 427 14.46 -15.10 -3.20
C THR A 427 15.55 -16.09 -3.59
N TYR A 428 15.15 -17.27 -4.06
CA TYR A 428 16.05 -18.27 -4.66
C TYR A 428 16.30 -17.97 -6.14
N ASP A 429 17.57 -18.01 -6.55
CA ASP A 429 18.02 -17.89 -7.94
C ASP A 429 18.99 -19.04 -8.25
N GLU A 430 18.73 -19.86 -9.27
CA GLU A 430 19.58 -21.01 -9.61
C GLU A 430 21.02 -20.61 -10.01
N ALA A 431 21.24 -19.40 -10.52
CA ALA A 431 22.54 -18.97 -11.01
C ALA A 431 23.45 -18.37 -9.92
N VAL A 432 22.88 -17.88 -8.81
CA VAL A 432 23.61 -17.14 -7.75
C VAL A 432 23.21 -17.53 -6.31
N GLY A 433 22.29 -18.48 -6.13
CA GLY A 433 21.84 -18.96 -4.83
C GLY A 433 20.79 -18.07 -4.14
N TYR A 434 20.80 -18.05 -2.81
CA TYR A 434 19.92 -17.19 -2.02
C TYR A 434 20.32 -15.71 -2.14
N GLN A 435 19.37 -14.85 -2.49
CA GLN A 435 19.58 -13.40 -2.66
C GLN A 435 18.73 -12.58 -1.67
N ILE A 436 19.35 -11.55 -1.11
CA ILE A 436 18.76 -10.45 -0.31
C ILE A 436 19.29 -9.12 -0.89
N PRO A 437 18.59 -7.98 -0.79
CA PRO A 437 17.20 -7.67 -1.14
C PRO A 437 17.09 -6.94 -2.50
N GLY A 438 15.87 -6.64 -2.99
CA GLY A 438 15.69 -5.74 -4.15
C GLY A 438 14.48 -6.01 -5.08
N ARG A 439 13.77 -7.13 -4.90
CA ARG A 439 12.66 -7.55 -5.77
C ARG A 439 11.29 -6.91 -5.44
N GLU A 440 11.29 -5.70 -4.89
CA GLU A 440 10.04 -4.96 -4.58
C GLU A 440 9.12 -4.82 -5.79
N HIS A 441 9.73 -4.62 -6.96
CA HIS A 441 9.02 -4.45 -8.23
C HIS A 441 8.28 -5.73 -8.65
N GLU A 442 8.82 -6.92 -8.36
CA GLU A 442 8.15 -8.20 -8.64
C GLU A 442 7.00 -8.46 -7.68
N SER A 443 7.17 -8.16 -6.39
CA SER A 443 6.07 -8.23 -5.41
C SER A 443 4.92 -7.29 -5.79
N ARG A 444 5.25 -6.09 -6.28
CA ARG A 444 4.28 -5.12 -6.80
C ARG A 444 3.57 -5.62 -8.07
N ILE A 445 4.27 -6.28 -8.99
CA ILE A 445 3.67 -6.94 -10.17
C ILE A 445 2.77 -8.12 -9.74
N ALA A 446 3.22 -9.00 -8.85
CA ALA A 446 2.46 -10.12 -8.33
C ALA A 446 1.17 -9.66 -7.62
N MET A 447 1.26 -8.60 -6.82
CA MET A 447 0.10 -7.95 -6.19
C MET A 447 -0.89 -7.40 -7.23
N ALA A 448 -0.42 -6.75 -8.30
CA ALA A 448 -1.28 -6.29 -9.40
C ALA A 448 -2.01 -7.46 -10.09
N LEU A 449 -1.28 -8.52 -10.45
CA LEU A 449 -1.83 -9.72 -11.09
C LEU A 449 -2.87 -10.41 -10.19
N SER A 450 -2.60 -10.54 -8.88
CA SER A 450 -3.54 -11.10 -7.90
C SER A 450 -4.83 -10.27 -7.74
N ASN A 451 -4.83 -9.01 -8.19
CA ASN A 451 -5.97 -8.11 -8.22
C ASN A 451 -6.55 -7.93 -9.63
N ASN A 452 -6.35 -8.86 -10.57
CA ASN A 452 -6.88 -8.76 -11.93
C ASN A 452 -6.43 -7.46 -12.67
N ILE A 453 -5.21 -7.00 -12.38
CA ILE A 453 -4.54 -5.87 -13.06
C ILE A 453 -3.35 -6.46 -13.82
N SER A 454 -3.47 -6.55 -15.15
CA SER A 454 -2.55 -7.28 -16.02
C SER A 454 -2.11 -6.50 -17.27
N ASN A 455 -2.70 -5.33 -17.53
CA ASN A 455 -2.33 -4.48 -18.65
C ASN A 455 -0.92 -3.90 -18.48
N GLU A 456 -0.22 -3.78 -19.61
CA GLU A 456 1.20 -3.43 -19.65
C GLU A 456 1.49 -2.08 -18.98
N LYS A 457 0.57 -1.11 -19.06
CA LYS A 457 0.77 0.23 -18.50
C LYS A 457 0.68 0.25 -16.97
N ASN A 458 -0.32 -0.43 -16.40
CA ASN A 458 -0.43 -0.57 -14.96
C ASN A 458 0.70 -1.45 -14.41
N LEU A 459 1.06 -2.57 -15.07
CA LEU A 459 2.20 -3.39 -14.65
C LEU A 459 3.53 -2.61 -14.69
N ALA A 460 3.74 -1.79 -15.72
CA ALA A 460 4.89 -0.89 -15.78
C ALA A 460 4.88 0.16 -14.64
N TRP A 461 3.71 0.69 -14.26
CA TRP A 461 3.58 1.59 -13.12
C TRP A 461 3.90 0.88 -11.79
N TYR A 462 3.32 -0.29 -11.53
CA TYR A 462 3.64 -1.11 -10.35
C TYR A 462 5.14 -1.44 -10.25
N SER A 463 5.78 -1.76 -11.39
CA SER A 463 7.21 -2.05 -11.46
C SER A 463 8.08 -0.81 -11.18
N LYS A 464 7.87 0.28 -11.94
CA LYS A 464 8.75 1.45 -12.00
C LYS A 464 8.47 2.52 -10.93
N TYR A 465 7.22 2.62 -10.48
CA TYR A 465 6.71 3.80 -9.76
C TYR A 465 6.12 3.50 -8.37
N GLY A 466 6.31 2.28 -7.85
CA GLY A 466 6.01 1.98 -6.45
C GLY A 466 7.02 2.62 -5.51
N ILE A 467 6.66 3.76 -4.91
CA ILE A 467 7.41 4.40 -3.82
C ILE A 467 7.16 3.61 -2.52
N PRO A 468 8.17 3.36 -1.67
CA PRO A 468 7.96 2.83 -0.32
C PRO A 468 7.02 3.76 0.46
N GLY A 469 5.83 3.28 0.78
CA GLY A 469 4.84 4.09 1.49
C GLY A 469 5.22 4.35 2.94
N VAL A 470 4.69 5.42 3.51
CA VAL A 470 4.93 5.79 4.92
C VAL A 470 3.97 4.99 5.79
N TYR A 471 4.47 4.19 6.72
CA TYR A 471 3.65 3.51 7.73
C TYR A 471 3.46 4.43 8.93
N THR A 472 2.22 4.56 9.41
CA THR A 472 1.89 5.32 10.64
C THR A 472 1.07 4.54 11.65
N HIS A 473 0.65 3.32 11.29
CA HIS A 473 -0.24 2.47 12.09
C HIS A 473 -1.53 3.15 12.56
N SER A 474 -2.03 4.18 11.86
CA SER A 474 -3.19 4.94 12.32
C SER A 474 -4.48 4.10 12.43
N SER A 475 -4.53 3.00 11.68
CA SER A 475 -5.55 1.93 11.73
C SER A 475 -5.68 1.25 13.09
N VAL A 476 -4.58 1.18 13.86
CA VAL A 476 -4.53 0.56 15.20
C VAL A 476 -5.42 1.32 16.19
N TYR A 477 -5.59 2.62 16.00
CA TYR A 477 -6.49 3.47 16.79
C TYR A 477 -7.94 3.33 16.28
N GLY A 478 -8.49 2.11 16.20
CA GLY A 478 -9.60 1.75 15.30
C GLY A 478 -10.89 2.58 15.34
N LYS A 479 -11.21 3.34 16.40
CA LYS A 479 -12.34 4.30 16.36
C LYS A 479 -11.99 5.64 15.72
N LEU A 480 -10.71 5.97 15.54
CA LEU A 480 -10.22 7.20 14.90
C LEU A 480 -10.83 7.35 13.50
N ASP A 481 -10.77 6.31 12.66
CA ASP A 481 -11.41 6.30 11.34
C ASP A 481 -12.92 6.58 11.41
N THR A 482 -13.61 6.04 12.42
CA THR A 482 -15.05 6.28 12.62
C THR A 482 -15.32 7.73 13.06
N ILE A 483 -14.52 8.26 13.97
CA ILE A 483 -14.59 9.65 14.44
C ILE A 483 -14.34 10.61 13.26
N LEU A 484 -13.26 10.41 12.51
CA LEU A 484 -12.89 11.27 11.38
C LEU A 484 -13.94 11.19 10.27
N ASN A 485 -14.36 9.99 9.85
CA ASN A 485 -15.36 9.84 8.80
C ASN A 485 -16.69 10.51 9.20
N THR A 486 -17.23 10.21 10.39
CA THR A 486 -18.58 10.64 10.78
C THR A 486 -18.67 12.06 11.35
N GLN A 487 -17.62 12.56 12.00
CA GLN A 487 -17.64 13.83 12.73
C GLN A 487 -16.79 14.92 12.07
N LEU A 488 -15.78 14.56 11.26
CA LEU A 488 -14.94 15.51 10.53
C LEU A 488 -15.31 15.54 9.04
N PHE A 489 -14.93 14.50 8.27
CA PHE A 489 -15.02 14.51 6.81
C PHE A 489 -16.46 14.63 6.32
N ALA A 490 -17.40 13.86 6.90
CA ALA A 490 -18.82 13.94 6.55
C ALA A 490 -19.43 15.32 6.81
N LYS A 491 -19.00 16.02 7.87
CA LYS A 491 -19.53 17.35 8.22
C LYS A 491 -18.93 18.45 7.36
N ILE A 492 -17.66 18.33 7.01
CA ILE A 492 -16.96 19.28 6.12
C ILE A 492 -17.57 19.25 4.71
N TYR A 493 -17.68 18.07 4.07
CA TYR A 493 -18.15 18.04 2.67
C TYR A 493 -19.63 18.45 2.54
N LYS A 494 -20.45 18.22 3.56
CA LYS A 494 -21.85 18.67 3.61
C LYS A 494 -22.04 20.14 4.01
N LEU A 495 -20.96 20.85 4.33
CA LEU A 495 -20.99 22.22 4.88
C LEU A 495 -21.75 22.33 6.22
N GLU A 496 -21.86 21.23 6.99
CA GLU A 496 -22.38 21.25 8.36
C GLU A 496 -21.40 21.95 9.32
N LEU A 497 -20.10 21.89 9.03
CA LEU A 497 -19.02 22.58 9.74
C LEU A 497 -17.98 23.10 8.73
N SER A 498 -17.35 24.24 9.03
CA SER A 498 -16.09 24.61 8.36
C SER A 498 -14.95 23.67 8.76
N VAL A 499 -13.86 23.64 7.99
CA VAL A 499 -12.68 22.79 8.27
C VAL A 499 -12.14 23.00 9.70
N ALA A 500 -11.97 24.27 10.12
CA ALA A 500 -11.46 24.61 11.45
C ALA A 500 -12.41 24.21 12.59
N GLN A 501 -13.72 24.33 12.39
CA GLN A 501 -14.72 23.86 13.36
C GLN A 501 -14.77 22.33 13.44
N GLY A 502 -14.72 21.66 12.28
CA GLY A 502 -14.67 20.21 12.17
C GLY A 502 -13.48 19.64 12.94
N LEU A 503 -12.28 20.15 12.67
CA LEU A 503 -11.06 19.75 13.37
C LEU A 503 -11.16 20.00 14.88
N SER A 504 -11.52 21.21 15.30
CA SER A 504 -11.73 21.53 16.73
C SER A 504 -12.72 20.58 17.42
N SER A 505 -13.76 20.13 16.70
CA SER A 505 -14.79 19.24 17.27
C SER A 505 -14.32 17.81 17.53
N VAL A 506 -13.30 17.32 16.83
CA VAL A 506 -12.79 15.95 16.98
C VAL A 506 -11.54 15.83 17.85
N GLN A 507 -10.88 16.94 18.21
CA GLN A 507 -9.55 16.95 18.85
C GLN A 507 -9.46 16.03 20.06
N SER A 508 -10.26 16.31 21.08
CA SER A 508 -10.21 15.61 22.36
C SER A 508 -10.65 14.15 22.24
N ALA A 509 -11.60 13.86 21.33
CA ALA A 509 -12.09 12.50 21.11
C ALA A 509 -11.05 11.64 20.36
N ALA A 510 -10.39 12.20 19.34
CA ALA A 510 -9.34 11.54 18.59
C ALA A 510 -8.10 11.28 19.47
N GLN A 511 -7.64 12.27 20.23
CA GLN A 511 -6.51 12.06 21.16
C GLN A 511 -6.87 11.07 22.26
N ALA A 512 -8.07 11.13 22.85
CA ALA A 512 -8.48 10.18 23.87
C ALA A 512 -8.54 8.72 23.35
N GLU A 513 -8.88 8.49 22.07
CA GLU A 513 -8.81 7.15 21.50
C GLU A 513 -7.36 6.65 21.36
N ILE A 514 -6.44 7.52 20.90
CA ILE A 514 -4.99 7.21 20.85
C ILE A 514 -4.49 6.86 22.26
N ASP A 515 -4.76 7.73 23.24
CA ASP A 515 -4.36 7.55 24.63
C ASP A 515 -4.97 6.30 25.27
N ASN A 516 -6.18 5.89 24.86
CA ASN A 516 -6.83 4.69 25.39
C ASN A 516 -6.27 3.39 24.80
N ILE A 517 -5.72 3.44 23.60
CA ILE A 517 -5.10 2.28 22.95
C ILE A 517 -3.66 2.07 23.46
N LEU A 518 -2.96 3.14 23.87
CA LEU A 518 -1.58 3.08 24.37
C LEU A 518 -1.43 2.82 25.88
N LYS A 519 -2.54 2.64 26.62
CA LYS A 519 -2.57 2.23 28.03
C LYS A 519 -2.50 0.70 28.18
#